data_AF-A0A1F2REQ1-F1
#
_entry.id   AF-A0A1F2REQ1-F1
#
_cell.length_a   1.000
_cell.length_b   1.000
_cell.length_c   1.000
_cell.angle_alpha   90.00
_cell.angle_beta   90.00
_cell.angle_gamma   90.00
#
_symmetry.space_group_name_H-M   'P 1'
#
loop_
_entity.id
_entity.type
_entity.pdbx_description
1 polymer ?
#
loop_
_entity_poly.entity_id
_entity_poly.type
_entity_poly.pdbx_seq_one_letter_code
_entity_poly.pdbx_strand_id
1 'polypeptide(L)'
;MPPTKIRVKLVSEAAEYVSITHVVQRDFSLTELVETMLPILGKDAPRIRQILRAGTLSTGEYRYRWEPLEVEERDLESLLGSLPGPEPSRAFQPDTCFLVRFRRGPETLDLPRESASRKQLFARQSFWDGLLALAGDVHYADYSHADRADVFALPLDRDTAEQLCGLLSLFKPRSAAERLERFRPERIEWLSRR
;
A
#
# COMPACT_ATOMS: atom_id res chain seq x y z
N MET A 1 -15.79 -7.13 -26.92
CA MET A 1 -14.63 -6.29 -26.54
C MET A 1 -15.13 -5.16 -25.67
N PRO A 2 -14.51 -4.91 -24.50
CA PRO A 2 -14.91 -3.81 -23.63
C PRO A 2 -14.65 -2.44 -24.30
N PRO A 3 -15.38 -1.38 -23.91
CA PRO A 3 -15.16 -0.06 -24.46
C PRO A 3 -13.75 0.45 -24.11
N THR A 4 -13.12 1.17 -25.05
CA THR A 4 -11.78 1.74 -24.88
C THR A 4 -11.70 2.72 -23.71
N LYS A 5 -12.82 3.35 -23.36
CA LYS A 5 -12.98 4.25 -22.22
C LYS A 5 -14.29 3.95 -21.52
N ILE A 6 -14.22 3.79 -20.20
CA ILE A 6 -15.34 3.53 -19.29
C ILE A 6 -15.57 4.82 -18.51
N ARG A 7 -16.76 5.40 -18.63
CA ARG A 7 -17.10 6.60 -17.87
C ARG A 7 -17.45 6.23 -16.44
N VAL A 8 -16.63 6.68 -15.49
CA VAL A 8 -16.79 6.40 -14.07
C VAL A 8 -17.17 7.67 -13.33
N LYS A 9 -18.24 7.59 -12.54
CA LYS A 9 -18.67 8.61 -11.60
C LYS A 9 -18.07 8.29 -10.23
N LEU A 10 -17.34 9.23 -9.66
CA LEU A 10 -16.79 9.16 -8.31
C LEU A 10 -17.64 10.04 -7.40
N VAL A 11 -18.12 9.45 -6.32
CA VAL A 11 -18.95 10.09 -5.30
C VAL A 11 -18.21 9.94 -3.97
N SER A 12 -17.83 11.05 -3.33
CA SER A 12 -17.21 11.00 -1.99
C SER A 12 -18.16 10.36 -0.98
N GLU A 13 -17.65 9.46 -0.13
CA GLU A 13 -18.38 8.86 0.98
C GLU A 13 -18.15 9.59 2.33
N ALA A 14 -17.47 10.76 2.32
CA ALA A 14 -17.21 11.53 3.53
C ALA A 14 -18.52 11.95 4.23
N ALA A 15 -18.69 11.48 5.47
CA ALA A 15 -19.84 11.79 6.33
C ALA A 15 -19.71 13.19 6.95
N GLU A 16 -19.77 14.23 6.12
CA GLU A 16 -19.86 15.62 6.60
C GLU A 16 -21.31 16.11 6.50
N TYR A 17 -21.83 16.58 7.64
CA TYR A 17 -23.12 17.24 7.81
C TYR A 17 -23.27 18.33 6.74
N VAL A 18 -24.12 18.08 5.73
CA VAL A 18 -24.43 19.00 4.61
C VAL A 18 -23.20 19.37 3.78
N SER A 19 -22.72 18.44 2.93
CA SER A 19 -21.70 18.75 1.92
C SER A 19 -22.21 18.44 0.51
N ILE A 20 -22.11 19.42 -0.38
CA ILE A 20 -22.37 19.29 -1.82
C ILE A 20 -21.46 18.19 -2.35
N THR A 21 -22.03 17.02 -2.66
CA THR A 21 -21.24 15.87 -3.10
C THR A 21 -20.64 16.18 -4.46
N HIS A 22 -19.34 16.46 -4.49
CA HIS A 22 -18.63 16.75 -5.74
C HIS A 22 -18.54 15.47 -6.57
N VAL A 23 -19.49 15.29 -7.49
CA VAL A 23 -19.48 14.16 -8.42
C VAL A 23 -18.43 14.42 -9.49
N VAL A 24 -17.31 13.73 -9.40
CA VAL A 24 -16.27 13.79 -10.42
C VAL A 24 -16.53 12.72 -11.45
N GLN A 25 -16.60 13.09 -12.73
CA GLN A 25 -16.59 12.13 -13.83
C GLN A 25 -15.19 11.99 -14.38
N ARG A 26 -14.72 10.76 -14.54
CA ARG A 26 -13.44 10.42 -15.14
C ARG A 26 -13.60 9.24 -16.08
N ASP A 27 -12.85 9.26 -17.16
CA ASP A 27 -12.77 8.13 -18.08
C ASP A 27 -11.63 7.22 -17.63
N PHE A 28 -11.92 5.93 -17.48
CA PHE A 28 -10.96 4.88 -17.12
C PHE A 28 -10.81 3.91 -18.29
N SER A 29 -9.62 3.39 -18.51
CA SER A 29 -9.44 2.11 -19.22
C SER A 29 -9.91 0.95 -18.33
N LEU A 30 -10.13 -0.22 -18.94
CA LEU A 30 -10.43 -1.43 -18.16
C LEU A 30 -9.30 -1.75 -17.17
N THR A 31 -8.05 -1.56 -17.60
CA THR A 31 -6.86 -1.74 -16.76
C THR A 31 -6.91 -0.85 -15.52
N GLU A 32 -7.11 0.46 -15.69
CA GLU A 32 -7.17 1.40 -14.56
C GLU A 32 -8.32 1.06 -13.61
N LEU A 33 -9.48 0.68 -14.14
CA LEU A 33 -10.62 0.30 -13.32
C LEU A 33 -10.35 -0.97 -12.51
N VAL A 34 -9.75 -1.99 -13.14
CA VAL A 34 -9.33 -3.22 -12.45
C VAL A 34 -8.26 -2.91 -11.39
N GLU A 35 -7.29 -2.05 -11.66
CA GLU A 35 -6.27 -1.64 -10.69
C GLU A 35 -6.87 -1.01 -9.42
N THR A 36 -7.99 -0.28 -9.52
CA THR A 36 -8.69 0.23 -8.32
C THR A 36 -9.31 -0.85 -7.44
N MET A 37 -9.55 -2.05 -7.99
CA MET A 37 -10.16 -3.18 -7.28
C MET A 37 -9.12 -4.05 -6.59
N LEU A 38 -7.90 -4.14 -7.14
CA LEU A 38 -6.85 -5.04 -6.66
C LEU A 38 -6.47 -4.85 -5.18
N PRO A 39 -6.44 -3.63 -4.61
CA PRO A 39 -6.18 -3.44 -3.18
C PRO A 39 -7.18 -4.14 -2.25
N ILE A 40 -8.40 -4.40 -2.74
CA ILE A 40 -9.50 -4.94 -1.94
C ILE A 40 -9.74 -6.42 -2.27
N LEU A 41 -9.70 -6.75 -3.56
CA LEU A 41 -10.09 -8.08 -4.07
C LEU A 41 -8.88 -8.97 -4.39
N GLY A 42 -7.66 -8.43 -4.46
CA GLY A 42 -6.52 -9.12 -5.06
C GLY A 42 -6.79 -9.46 -6.53
N LYS A 43 -6.09 -10.48 -7.05
CA LYS A 43 -6.28 -10.98 -8.43
C LYS A 43 -7.39 -12.06 -8.53
N ASP A 44 -8.51 -11.87 -7.84
CA ASP A 44 -9.68 -12.76 -7.92
C ASP A 44 -10.52 -12.41 -9.16
N ALA A 45 -10.23 -13.08 -10.28
CA ALA A 45 -10.90 -12.83 -11.56
C ALA A 45 -12.44 -13.00 -11.50
N PRO A 46 -12.99 -14.09 -10.92
CA PRO A 46 -14.44 -14.23 -10.75
C PRO A 46 -15.07 -13.05 -9.99
N ARG A 47 -14.45 -12.63 -8.88
CA ARG A 47 -14.98 -11.55 -8.05
C ARG A 47 -14.89 -10.20 -8.74
N ILE A 48 -13.77 -9.89 -9.40
CA ILE A 48 -13.59 -8.67 -10.20
C ILE A 48 -14.65 -8.61 -11.30
N ARG A 49 -14.89 -9.72 -12.01
CA ARG A 49 -15.92 -9.79 -13.06
C ARG A 49 -17.32 -9.53 -12.52
N GLN A 50 -17.65 -10.05 -11.33
CA GLN A 50 -18.91 -9.76 -10.67
C GLN A 50 -19.08 -8.26 -10.38
N ILE A 51 -18.02 -7.59 -9.89
CA ILE A 51 -18.04 -6.15 -9.62
C ILE A 51 -18.15 -5.33 -10.91
N LEU A 52 -17.42 -5.71 -11.96
CA LEU A 52 -17.51 -5.07 -13.29
C LEU A 52 -18.94 -5.12 -13.85
N ARG A 53 -19.63 -6.26 -13.69
CA ARG A 53 -21.04 -6.42 -14.06
C ARG A 53 -22.00 -5.63 -13.17
N ALA A 54 -21.70 -5.52 -11.88
CA ALA A 54 -22.51 -4.74 -10.95
C ALA A 54 -22.43 -3.22 -11.20
N GLY A 55 -21.34 -2.74 -11.80
CA GLY A 55 -21.21 -1.33 -12.17
C GLY A 55 -20.89 -0.40 -10.99
N THR A 56 -20.43 -0.94 -9.86
CA THR A 56 -20.18 -0.14 -8.65
C THR A 56 -19.09 -0.74 -7.77
N LEU A 57 -18.25 0.13 -7.18
CA LEU A 57 -17.23 -0.22 -6.19
C LEU A 57 -17.21 0.87 -5.12
N SER A 58 -17.29 0.51 -3.85
CA SER A 58 -16.98 1.43 -2.75
C SER A 58 -15.59 1.13 -2.21
N THR A 59 -14.74 2.14 -2.29
CA THR A 59 -13.50 2.24 -1.53
C THR A 59 -13.79 3.18 -0.36
N GLY A 60 -13.20 3.01 0.83
CA GLY A 60 -13.62 3.75 2.03
C GLY A 60 -13.72 5.28 1.91
N GLU A 61 -13.10 5.89 0.90
CA GLU A 61 -13.20 7.33 0.61
C GLU A 61 -14.19 7.70 -0.51
N TYR A 62 -14.38 6.80 -1.49
CA TYR A 62 -15.15 7.07 -2.70
C TYR A 62 -15.97 5.86 -3.16
N ARG A 63 -17.16 6.16 -3.65
CA ARG A 63 -17.99 5.25 -4.45
C ARG A 63 -17.80 5.52 -5.94
N TYR A 64 -17.32 4.52 -6.65
CA TYR A 64 -17.17 4.47 -8.09
C TYR A 64 -18.43 3.84 -8.70
N ARG A 65 -18.94 4.43 -9.78
CA ARG A 65 -20.09 3.91 -10.54
C ARG A 65 -19.86 4.01 -12.04
N TRP A 66 -20.20 2.96 -12.78
CA TRP A 66 -20.11 2.88 -14.23
C TRP A 66 -21.27 2.06 -14.80
N GLU A 67 -21.43 2.05 -16.12
CA GLU A 67 -22.40 1.15 -16.77
C GLU A 67 -21.91 -0.30 -16.68
N PRO A 68 -22.77 -1.29 -16.37
CA PRO A 68 -22.41 -2.70 -16.31
C PRO A 68 -21.53 -3.17 -17.47
N LEU A 69 -20.41 -3.81 -17.16
CA LEU A 69 -19.46 -4.31 -18.14
C LEU A 69 -19.44 -5.83 -18.15
N GLU A 70 -19.65 -6.40 -19.32
CA GLU A 70 -19.37 -7.81 -19.58
C GLU A 70 -17.97 -7.96 -20.14
N VAL A 71 -17.10 -8.59 -19.34
CA VAL A 71 -15.74 -8.95 -19.72
C VAL A 71 -15.64 -10.47 -19.74
N GLU A 72 -15.03 -11.00 -20.79
CA GLU A 72 -14.74 -12.43 -20.90
C GLU A 72 -13.70 -12.83 -19.86
N GLU A 73 -13.86 -14.03 -19.28
CA GLU A 73 -12.97 -14.53 -18.22
C GLU A 73 -11.52 -14.58 -18.68
N ARG A 74 -11.29 -15.13 -19.89
CA ARG A 74 -9.96 -15.21 -20.51
C ARG A 74 -9.29 -13.85 -20.69
N ASP A 75 -10.06 -12.83 -21.10
CA ASP A 75 -9.53 -11.48 -21.31
C ASP A 75 -9.14 -10.84 -19.97
N LEU A 76 -9.94 -11.06 -18.94
CA LEU A 76 -9.66 -10.57 -17.59
C LEU A 76 -8.45 -11.29 -16.96
N GLU A 77 -8.34 -12.60 -17.12
CA GLU A 77 -7.17 -13.37 -16.65
C GLU A 77 -5.89 -12.91 -17.36
N SER A 78 -5.94 -12.70 -18.68
CA SER A 78 -4.80 -12.17 -19.43
C SER A 78 -4.40 -10.79 -18.94
N LEU A 79 -5.37 -9.91 -18.65
CA LEU A 79 -5.11 -8.60 -18.08
C LEU A 79 -4.46 -8.72 -16.69
N LEU A 80 -5.02 -9.52 -15.78
CA LEU A 80 -4.50 -9.71 -14.43
C LEU A 80 -3.10 -10.34 -14.43
N GLY A 81 -2.81 -11.22 -15.39
CA GLY A 81 -1.48 -11.79 -15.61
C GLY A 81 -0.43 -10.77 -16.05
N SER A 82 -0.84 -9.73 -16.78
CA SER A 82 0.05 -8.63 -17.20
C SER A 82 0.37 -7.62 -16.08
N LEU A 83 -0.50 -7.55 -15.06
CA LEU A 83 -0.30 -6.64 -13.94
C LEU A 83 0.76 -7.18 -12.98
N PRO A 84 1.53 -6.31 -12.30
CA PRO A 84 2.48 -6.72 -11.26
C PRO A 84 1.82 -7.62 -10.21
N GLY A 85 2.63 -8.48 -9.59
CA GLY A 85 2.19 -9.39 -8.54
C GLY A 85 3.39 -9.97 -7.80
N PRO A 86 3.15 -10.89 -6.85
CA PRO A 86 4.17 -11.42 -5.96
C PRO A 86 5.31 -12.09 -6.73
N GLU A 87 6.55 -11.72 -6.42
CA GLU A 87 7.78 -12.27 -7.02
C GLU A 87 8.79 -12.65 -5.93
N PRO A 88 8.67 -13.85 -5.32
CA PRO A 88 9.47 -14.25 -4.15
C PRO A 88 10.98 -14.28 -4.36
N SER A 89 11.44 -14.39 -5.61
CA SER A 89 12.86 -14.38 -5.98
C SER A 89 13.49 -12.98 -5.98
N ARG A 90 12.68 -11.91 -5.82
CA ARG A 90 13.17 -10.54 -5.86
C ARG A 90 13.98 -10.24 -4.61
N ALA A 91 15.20 -9.72 -4.81
CA ALA A 91 16.05 -9.27 -3.72
C ALA A 91 15.62 -7.90 -3.20
N PHE A 92 15.82 -7.67 -1.90
CA PHE A 92 15.58 -6.35 -1.30
C PHE A 92 16.61 -5.33 -1.81
N GLN A 93 16.13 -4.17 -2.27
CA GLN A 93 16.96 -3.08 -2.77
C GLN A 93 16.70 -1.80 -1.95
N PRO A 94 17.55 -1.47 -0.96
CA PRO A 94 17.34 -0.34 -0.06
C PRO A 94 17.08 1.01 -0.75
N ASP A 95 17.69 1.24 -1.91
CA ASP A 95 17.57 2.50 -2.65
C ASP A 95 16.17 2.74 -3.21
N THR A 96 15.44 1.67 -3.54
CA THR A 96 14.07 1.70 -4.07
C THR A 96 13.00 1.75 -2.99
N CYS A 97 13.40 1.56 -1.72
CA CYS A 97 12.51 1.62 -0.58
C CYS A 97 12.09 3.08 -0.31
N PHE A 98 10.77 3.29 -0.18
CA PHE A 98 10.18 4.62 0.02
C PHE A 98 9.32 4.73 1.27
N LEU A 99 8.91 3.60 1.86
CA LEU A 99 8.05 3.55 3.03
C LEU A 99 8.45 2.36 3.91
N VAL A 100 8.51 2.61 5.21
CA VAL A 100 8.53 1.54 6.22
C VAL A 100 7.18 1.52 6.91
N ARG A 101 6.58 0.34 7.02
CA ARG A 101 5.29 0.10 7.66
C ARG A 101 5.48 -0.83 8.85
N PHE A 102 5.13 -0.33 10.03
CA PHE A 102 5.11 -1.13 11.25
C PHE A 102 3.73 -1.77 11.39
N ARG A 103 3.68 -3.06 11.74
CA ARG A 103 2.43 -3.83 11.85
C ARG A 103 2.23 -4.38 13.25
N ARG A 104 0.99 -4.38 13.71
CA ARG A 104 0.53 -5.09 14.90
C ARG A 104 -0.88 -5.62 14.65
N GLY A 105 -1.01 -6.93 14.43
CA GLY A 105 -2.24 -7.49 13.88
C GLY A 105 -2.73 -6.71 12.62
N PRO A 106 -3.98 -6.23 12.59
CA PRO A 106 -4.51 -5.45 11.46
C PRO A 106 -4.05 -3.98 11.45
N GLU A 107 -3.55 -3.45 12.57
CA GLU A 107 -3.15 -2.06 12.67
C GLU A 107 -1.79 -1.83 11.99
N THR A 108 -1.65 -0.64 11.39
CA THR A 108 -0.42 -0.21 10.71
C THR A 108 0.00 1.19 11.16
N LEU A 109 1.30 1.39 11.25
CA LEU A 109 1.92 2.70 11.38
C LEU A 109 2.90 2.91 10.24
N ASP A 110 2.55 3.82 9.34
CA ASP A 110 3.32 4.11 8.14
C ASP A 110 4.32 5.24 8.39
N LEU A 111 5.55 5.01 7.95
CA LEU A 111 6.66 5.93 8.08
C LEU A 111 7.34 6.15 6.73
N PRO A 112 6.96 7.23 6.01
CA PRO A 112 7.59 7.58 4.74
C PRO A 112 9.08 7.88 4.91
N ARG A 113 9.88 7.53 3.89
CA ARG A 113 11.33 7.78 3.85
C ARG A 113 11.67 9.24 4.17
N GLU A 114 10.96 10.17 3.56
CA GLU A 114 11.16 11.61 3.75
C GLU A 114 11.06 12.06 5.22
N SER A 115 10.17 11.43 5.99
CA SER A 115 10.00 11.71 7.42
C SER A 115 11.11 11.08 8.26
N ALA A 116 11.48 9.83 7.97
CA ALA A 116 12.50 9.08 8.71
C ALA A 116 13.95 9.47 8.37
N SER A 117 14.19 10.01 7.17
CA SER A 117 15.51 10.44 6.71
C SER A 117 15.95 11.78 7.31
N ARG A 118 15.08 12.49 8.03
CA ARG A 118 15.42 13.74 8.71
C ARG A 118 16.49 13.48 9.77
N LYS A 119 17.68 14.04 9.57
CA LYS A 119 18.82 13.93 10.50
C LYS A 119 18.80 15.09 11.50
N GLN A 120 19.23 14.81 12.73
CA GLN A 120 19.59 15.88 13.66
C GLN A 120 20.91 16.53 13.22
N LEU A 121 21.11 17.79 13.57
CA LEU A 121 22.42 18.42 13.51
C LEU A 121 23.38 17.57 14.37
N PHE A 122 24.51 17.17 13.79
CA PHE A 122 25.54 16.28 14.38
C PHE A 122 25.20 14.78 14.49
N ALA A 123 24.01 14.32 14.09
CA ALA A 123 23.74 12.88 14.07
C ALA A 123 24.50 12.19 12.92
N ARG A 124 25.20 11.10 13.24
CA ARG A 124 25.98 10.31 12.28
C ARG A 124 25.09 9.56 11.27
N GLN A 125 23.84 9.25 11.65
CA GLN A 125 22.86 8.55 10.81
C GLN A 125 21.43 9.04 11.09
N SER A 126 20.53 8.86 10.13
CA SER A 126 19.09 9.10 10.31
C SER A 126 18.39 7.89 10.93
N PHE A 127 17.13 8.06 11.34
CA PHE A 127 16.31 6.92 11.75
C PHE A 127 16.10 5.94 10.58
N TRP A 128 15.93 6.46 9.36
CA TRP A 128 15.86 5.66 8.14
C TRP A 128 17.10 4.79 7.90
N ASP A 129 18.29 5.37 8.06
CA ASP A 129 19.56 4.64 7.90
C ASP A 129 19.64 3.47 8.90
N GLY A 130 19.19 3.70 10.14
CA GLY A 130 19.07 2.65 11.15
C GLY A 130 18.07 1.56 10.78
N LEU A 131 16.89 1.92 10.25
CA LEU A 131 15.90 0.94 9.80
C LEU A 131 16.42 0.09 8.64
N LEU A 132 17.15 0.69 7.69
CA LEU A 132 17.76 -0.07 6.60
C LEU A 132 18.84 -1.04 7.11
N ALA A 133 19.56 -0.68 8.16
CA ALA A 133 20.53 -1.59 8.79
C ALA A 133 19.86 -2.81 9.45
N LEU A 134 18.61 -2.68 9.93
CA LEU A 134 17.83 -3.81 10.44
C LEU A 134 17.37 -4.77 9.34
N ALA A 135 17.30 -4.32 8.09
CA ALA A 135 16.76 -5.10 6.98
C ALA A 135 17.72 -6.21 6.47
N GLY A 136 18.77 -6.56 7.24
CA GLY A 136 19.77 -7.55 6.84
C GLY A 136 19.19 -8.93 6.52
N ASP A 137 18.20 -9.38 7.30
CA ASP A 137 17.53 -10.68 7.14
C ASP A 137 16.08 -10.54 6.64
N VAL A 138 15.78 -9.45 5.93
CA VAL A 138 14.44 -9.21 5.39
C VAL A 138 14.12 -10.21 4.27
N HIS A 139 12.90 -10.73 4.25
CA HIS A 139 12.43 -11.63 3.20
C HIS A 139 11.31 -11.00 2.37
N TYR A 140 11.18 -11.44 1.12
CA TYR A 140 10.02 -11.06 0.31
C TYR A 140 8.74 -11.61 0.92
N ALA A 141 7.77 -10.74 1.18
CA ALA A 141 6.49 -11.12 1.77
C ALA A 141 5.37 -11.15 0.72
N ASP A 142 5.20 -10.06 -0.04
CA ASP A 142 4.07 -9.92 -0.97
C ASP A 142 4.26 -8.73 -1.93
N TYR A 143 3.28 -8.49 -2.81
CA TYR A 143 3.12 -7.27 -3.58
C TYR A 143 1.89 -6.48 -3.12
N SER A 144 2.08 -5.25 -2.64
CA SER A 144 0.98 -4.35 -2.30
C SER A 144 0.45 -3.67 -3.56
N HIS A 145 -0.75 -4.05 -3.99
CA HIS A 145 -1.46 -3.34 -5.07
C HIS A 145 -1.89 -1.92 -4.65
N ALA A 146 -2.16 -1.70 -3.36
CA ALA A 146 -2.54 -0.40 -2.82
C ALA A 146 -1.39 0.60 -2.94
N ASP A 147 -0.18 0.17 -2.58
CA ASP A 147 1.03 0.99 -2.58
C ASP A 147 1.81 0.88 -3.89
N ARG A 148 1.37 -0.02 -4.81
CA ARG A 148 2.07 -0.42 -6.05
C ARG A 148 3.55 -0.75 -5.81
N ALA A 149 3.81 -1.59 -4.81
CA ALA A 149 5.14 -1.83 -4.27
C ALA A 149 5.36 -3.28 -3.87
N ASP A 150 6.60 -3.74 -4.02
CA ASP A 150 7.06 -4.99 -3.43
C ASP A 150 7.21 -4.79 -1.90
N VAL A 151 6.75 -5.77 -1.13
CA VAL A 151 6.74 -5.76 0.34
C VAL A 151 7.76 -6.77 0.84
N PHE A 152 8.75 -6.26 1.57
CA PHE A 152 9.74 -7.06 2.27
C PHE A 152 9.47 -6.98 3.76
N ALA A 153 9.51 -8.11 4.48
CA ALA A 153 9.14 -8.13 5.89
C ALA A 153 10.23 -8.75 6.79
N LEU A 154 10.28 -8.24 8.02
CA LEU A 154 11.07 -8.79 9.11
C LEU A 154 10.18 -8.91 10.36
N PRO A 155 9.97 -10.12 10.90
CA PRO A 155 9.33 -10.29 12.20
C PRO A 155 10.17 -9.64 13.29
N LEU A 156 9.52 -8.98 14.25
CA LEU A 156 10.21 -8.42 15.41
C LEU A 156 10.31 -9.46 16.50
N ASP A 157 11.45 -10.14 16.53
CA ASP A 157 11.88 -10.88 17.71
C ASP A 157 12.45 -9.94 18.78
N ARG A 158 12.90 -10.51 19.89
CA ARG A 158 13.44 -9.75 21.02
C ARG A 158 14.64 -8.90 20.61
N ASP A 159 15.59 -9.48 19.88
CA ASP A 159 16.85 -8.83 19.54
C ASP A 159 16.60 -7.66 18.56
N THR A 160 15.76 -7.87 17.55
CA THR A 160 15.39 -6.83 16.59
C THR A 160 14.56 -5.72 17.27
N ALA A 161 13.70 -6.07 18.23
CA ALA A 161 12.95 -5.08 19.00
C ALA A 161 13.87 -4.24 19.90
N GLU A 162 14.89 -4.83 20.53
CA GLU A 162 15.90 -4.10 21.31
C GLU A 162 16.70 -3.14 20.41
N GLN A 163 17.09 -3.58 19.21
CA GLN A 163 17.76 -2.72 18.22
C GLN A 163 16.86 -1.57 17.76
N LEU A 164 15.58 -1.83 17.46
CA LEU A 164 14.60 -0.80 17.11
C LEU A 164 14.44 0.24 18.23
N CYS A 165 14.34 -0.21 19.48
CA CYS A 165 14.28 0.68 20.65
C CYS A 165 15.50 1.60 20.74
N GLY A 166 16.70 1.10 20.45
CA GLY A 166 17.92 1.91 20.39
C GLY A 166 17.86 3.03 19.34
N LEU A 167 17.17 2.78 18.22
CA LEU A 167 17.00 3.74 17.13
C LEU A 167 15.96 4.83 17.42
N LEU A 168 15.00 4.62 18.35
CA LEU A 168 13.91 5.57 18.61
C LEU A 168 14.39 6.98 18.98
N SER A 169 15.57 7.09 19.60
CA SER A 169 16.20 8.38 19.93
C SER A 169 16.51 9.25 18.70
N LEU A 170 16.68 8.62 17.53
CA LEU A 170 16.92 9.26 16.24
C LEU A 170 15.63 9.72 15.55
N PHE A 171 14.47 9.18 15.94
CA PHE A 171 13.21 9.46 15.27
C PHE A 171 12.58 10.77 15.78
N LYS A 172 12.28 11.68 14.86
CA LYS A 172 11.69 13.00 15.16
C LYS A 172 10.37 13.21 14.43
N PRO A 173 9.42 13.94 15.04
CA PRO A 173 9.46 14.50 16.41
C PRO A 173 9.40 13.41 17.50
N ARG A 174 9.74 13.75 18.75
CA ARG A 174 9.72 12.81 19.88
C ARG A 174 8.35 12.13 20.06
N SER A 175 7.27 12.85 19.78
CA SER A 175 5.91 12.29 19.78
C SER A 175 5.72 11.15 18.77
N ALA A 176 6.44 11.16 17.64
CA ALA A 176 6.40 10.07 16.68
C ALA A 176 7.14 8.82 17.20
N ALA A 177 8.27 9.02 17.89
CA ALA A 177 8.98 7.95 18.58
C ALA A 177 8.13 7.31 19.69
N GLU A 178 7.51 8.14 20.54
CA GLU A 178 6.60 7.67 21.61
C GLU A 178 5.38 6.93 21.05
N ARG A 179 4.86 7.37 19.90
CA ARG A 179 3.76 6.66 19.21
C ARG A 179 4.22 5.28 18.74
N LEU A 180 5.40 5.16 18.13
CA LEU A 180 5.95 3.88 17.69
C LEU A 180 6.25 2.94 18.87
N GLU A 181 6.79 3.48 19.96
CA GLU A 181 7.04 2.72 21.19
C GLU A 181 5.75 2.15 21.79
N ARG A 182 4.68 2.96 21.86
CA ARG A 182 3.36 2.52 22.32
C ARG A 182 2.68 1.55 21.36
N PHE A 183 2.93 1.70 20.06
CA PHE A 183 2.36 0.84 19.03
C PHE A 183 2.81 -0.61 19.20
N ARG A 184 4.03 -0.86 19.68
CA ARG A 184 4.62 -2.18 19.91
C ARG A 184 4.47 -3.11 18.70
N PRO A 185 5.14 -2.77 17.58
CA PRO A 185 5.01 -3.57 16.36
C PRO A 185 5.49 -5.00 16.56
N GLU A 186 4.86 -5.92 15.85
CA GLU A 186 5.19 -7.34 15.76
C GLU A 186 5.99 -7.64 14.49
N ARG A 187 5.93 -6.73 13.50
CA ARG A 187 6.61 -6.87 12.20
C ARG A 187 6.94 -5.50 11.62
N ILE A 188 8.06 -5.42 10.91
CA ILE A 188 8.44 -4.28 10.07
C ILE A 188 8.32 -4.71 8.60
N GLU A 189 7.71 -3.87 7.79
CA GLU A 189 7.59 -4.02 6.33
C GLU A 189 8.32 -2.87 5.63
N TRP A 190 9.17 -3.18 4.66
CA TRP A 190 9.79 -2.21 3.75
C TRP A 190 9.11 -2.31 2.40
N LEU A 191 8.48 -1.22 1.98
CA LEU A 191 7.83 -1.12 0.68
C LEU A 191 8.78 -0.48 -0.31
N SER A 192 9.01 -1.19 -1.41
CA SER A 192 9.99 -0.86 -2.44
C SER A 192 9.31 -0.72 -3.80
N ARG A 193 9.71 0.31 -4.55
CA ARG A 193 9.21 0.49 -5.92
C ARG A 193 9.77 -0.60 -6.81
N ARG A 194 8.92 -1.09 -7.71
CA ARG A 194 9.33 -1.99 -8.78
C ARG A 194 10.08 -1.23 -9.87
#